data_AF-A0A6G7WZH5-F1
#
_entry.id   AF-A0A6G7WZH5-F1
#
_cell.length_a   1.000
_cell.length_b   1.000
_cell.length_c   1.000
_cell.angle_alpha   90.00
_cell.angle_beta   90.00
_cell.angle_gamma   90.00
#
_symmetry.space_group_name_H-M   'P 1'
#
loop_
_entity.id
_entity.type
_entity.pdbx_description
1 polymer ?
#
loop_
_entity_poly.entity_id
_entity_poly.type
_entity_poly.pdbx_seq_one_letter_code
_entity_poly.pdbx_strand_id
1 'polypeptide(L)'
;MKAFRNFVFSSLIVLSALVFINLNFGLDITGNVGALFEGTEYVEELKAVTSLEPIVEMVPVEYKETVTEVIEQITSDPKTQKVINNQVNTVINDIAKGTMTVDEAYMQAELAGLIDTYAPAIEKATNKTITKEVIKTRMQEVVTGYDVKTVYEKVINQVQKQLTPSQIKMINLANDVQNAGTTWKTVSLVVMGISVLALIGFNLKFDWIKKLLPIAIILFVFTFISKVLVRIVINTFASKAGLDASTLNISYSFYSNVMIALVVIAVLSIVGAFLVHKYDERMYL
;
A
#
# COMPACT_ATOMS: atom_id res chain seq x y z
N MET A 1 32.65 -21.88 19.10
CA MET A 1 32.27 -21.41 17.74
C MET A 1 30.84 -21.77 17.30
N LYS A 2 30.34 -23.02 17.45
CA LYS A 2 28.97 -23.41 17.02
C LYS A 2 27.86 -22.57 17.70
N ALA A 3 27.93 -22.40 19.02
CA ALA A 3 26.94 -21.62 19.78
C ALA A 3 26.89 -20.14 19.34
N PHE A 4 28.06 -19.50 19.19
CA PHE A 4 28.17 -18.12 18.72
C PHE A 4 27.57 -17.92 17.32
N ARG A 5 27.90 -18.81 16.36
CA ARG A 5 27.29 -18.78 15.01
C ARG A 5 25.77 -18.91 15.07
N ASN A 6 25.26 -19.88 15.82
CA ASN A 6 23.82 -20.09 15.96
C ASN A 6 23.12 -18.88 16.57
N PHE A 7 23.75 -18.23 17.57
CA PHE A 7 23.25 -16.98 18.13
C PHE A 7 23.18 -15.88 17.06
N VAL A 8 24.28 -15.63 16.33
CA VAL A 8 24.34 -14.61 15.27
C VAL A 8 23.24 -14.80 14.23
N PHE A 9 23.09 -16.01 13.67
CA PHE A 9 22.06 -16.24 12.65
C PHE A 9 20.64 -16.19 13.21
N SER A 10 20.41 -16.65 14.44
CA SER A 10 19.10 -16.52 15.10
C SER A 10 18.74 -15.05 15.32
N SER A 11 19.69 -14.23 15.78
CA SER A 11 19.51 -12.79 15.95
C SER A 11 19.25 -12.08 14.63
N LEU A 12 19.99 -12.44 13.57
CA LEU A 12 19.75 -11.89 12.23
C LEU A 12 18.34 -12.24 11.73
N ILE A 13 17.87 -13.47 11.91
CA ILE A 13 16.49 -13.86 11.57
C ILE A 13 15.49 -13.01 12.33
N VAL A 14 15.65 -12.88 13.65
CA VAL A 14 14.73 -12.09 14.49
C VAL A 14 14.70 -10.63 14.05
N LEU A 15 15.86 -9.98 13.94
CA LEU A 15 15.95 -8.56 13.60
C LEU A 15 15.41 -8.28 12.19
N SER A 16 15.82 -9.09 11.21
CA SER A 16 15.37 -8.94 9.83
C SER A 16 13.87 -9.18 9.68
N ALA A 17 13.30 -10.18 10.36
CA ALA A 17 11.86 -10.40 10.36
C ALA A 17 11.09 -9.23 11.01
N LEU A 18 11.58 -8.66 12.11
CA LEU A 18 10.95 -7.49 12.74
C LEU A 18 10.98 -6.26 11.82
N VAL A 19 12.11 -6.03 11.12
CA VAL A 19 12.20 -4.97 10.11
C VAL A 19 11.20 -5.23 8.99
N PHE A 20 11.16 -6.45 8.45
CA PHE A 20 10.23 -6.83 7.38
C PHE A 20 8.77 -6.61 7.78
N ILE A 21 8.36 -7.10 8.96
CA ILE A 21 6.98 -7.01 9.45
C ILE A 21 6.56 -5.53 9.59
N ASN A 22 7.38 -4.72 10.27
CA ASN A 22 7.05 -3.32 10.52
C ASN A 22 7.08 -2.48 9.24
N LEU A 23 8.03 -2.71 8.33
CA LEU A 23 8.06 -2.02 7.04
C LEU A 23 6.92 -2.45 6.13
N ASN A 24 6.56 -3.74 6.10
CA ASN A 24 5.45 -4.20 5.29
C ASN A 24 4.12 -3.55 5.72
N PHE A 25 3.91 -3.41 7.02
CA PHE A 25 2.77 -2.68 7.56
C PHE A 25 2.84 -1.18 7.29
N GLY A 26 4.01 -0.56 7.51
CA GLY A 26 4.22 0.86 7.24
C GLY A 26 3.97 1.24 5.79
N LEU A 27 4.49 0.45 4.84
CA LEU A 27 4.29 0.61 3.40
C LEU A 27 2.83 0.44 2.98
N ASP A 28 2.08 -0.43 3.65
CA ASP A 28 0.64 -0.62 3.38
C ASP A 28 -0.16 0.63 3.77
N ILE A 29 0.10 1.18 4.96
CA ILE A 29 -0.53 2.42 5.44
C ILE A 29 -0.13 3.62 4.58
N THR A 30 1.15 3.78 4.31
CA THR A 30 1.65 4.95 3.57
C THR A 30 1.47 4.81 2.08
N GLY A 31 1.03 3.65 1.58
CA GLY A 31 0.70 3.44 0.17
C GLY A 31 -0.60 4.11 -0.25
N ASN A 32 -1.39 4.58 0.72
CA ASN A 32 -2.61 5.36 0.50
C ASN A 32 -2.62 6.58 1.42
N VAL A 33 -1.67 7.50 1.22
CA VAL A 33 -1.57 8.73 2.02
C VAL A 33 -2.83 9.58 1.84
N GLY A 34 -3.50 9.48 0.68
CA GLY A 34 -4.79 10.11 0.41
C GLY A 34 -5.89 9.73 1.41
N ALA A 35 -5.94 8.47 1.86
CA ALA A 35 -6.89 8.02 2.88
C ALA A 35 -6.69 8.67 4.25
N LEU A 36 -5.49 9.19 4.55
CA LEU A 36 -5.25 9.96 5.78
C LEU A 36 -5.94 11.33 5.77
N PHE A 37 -6.40 11.76 4.59
CA PHE A 37 -7.07 13.03 4.34
C PHE A 37 -8.49 12.85 3.78
N GLU A 38 -9.02 11.62 3.76
CA GLU A 38 -10.43 11.36 3.42
C GLU A 38 -11.34 12.18 4.35
N GLY A 39 -12.19 13.03 3.76
CA GLY A 39 -13.07 13.96 4.49
C GLY A 39 -12.54 15.39 4.66
N THR A 40 -11.39 15.72 4.06
CA THR A 40 -10.91 17.11 3.95
C THR A 40 -11.33 17.73 2.62
N GLU A 41 -11.52 19.05 2.56
CA GLU A 41 -11.91 19.79 1.35
C GLU A 41 -10.97 19.55 0.14
N TYR A 42 -9.74 19.11 0.40
CA TYR A 42 -8.72 18.78 -0.62
C TYR A 42 -9.07 17.60 -1.52
N VAL A 43 -9.81 16.61 -1.00
CA VAL A 43 -10.14 15.40 -1.76
C VAL A 43 -11.10 15.72 -2.90
N GLU A 44 -11.97 16.71 -2.73
CA GLU A 44 -12.83 17.20 -3.81
C GLU A 44 -12.04 17.99 -4.85
N GLU A 45 -11.08 18.83 -4.43
CA GLU A 45 -10.17 19.54 -5.35
C GLU A 45 -9.25 18.57 -6.13
N LEU A 46 -8.79 17.49 -5.49
CA LEU A 46 -7.99 16.42 -6.13
C LEU A 46 -8.82 15.58 -7.11
N LYS A 47 -10.11 15.35 -6.81
CA LYS A 47 -11.04 14.66 -7.73
C LYS A 47 -11.32 15.46 -9.01
N ALA A 48 -11.18 16.79 -8.98
CA ALA A 48 -11.32 17.65 -10.15
C ALA A 48 -10.25 17.39 -11.23
N VAL A 49 -9.07 16.86 -10.86
CA VAL A 49 -8.01 16.45 -11.81
C VAL A 49 -8.41 15.18 -12.58
N THR A 50 -9.38 14.43 -12.05
CA THR A 50 -9.84 13.14 -12.57
C THR A 50 -11.29 13.17 -13.09
N SER A 51 -11.95 14.34 -13.12
CA SER A 51 -13.37 14.39 -13.43
C SER A 51 -13.64 14.07 -14.91
N LEU A 52 -14.44 13.02 -15.13
CA LEU A 52 -15.03 12.68 -16.43
C LEU A 52 -16.19 13.63 -16.80
N GLU A 53 -16.29 14.79 -16.13
CA GLU A 53 -17.33 15.81 -16.32
C GLU A 53 -17.60 16.18 -17.79
N PRO A 54 -16.58 16.31 -18.67
CA PRO A 54 -16.82 16.62 -20.07
C PRO A 54 -17.70 15.60 -20.80
N ILE A 55 -17.77 14.35 -20.32
CA ILE A 55 -18.67 13.33 -20.88
C ILE A 55 -20.14 13.69 -20.61
N VAL A 56 -20.47 14.13 -19.39
CA VAL A 56 -21.85 14.37 -18.93
C VAL A 56 -22.51 15.52 -19.71
N GLU A 57 -21.72 16.52 -20.09
CA GLU A 57 -22.20 17.69 -20.82
C GLU A 57 -22.65 17.37 -22.26
N MET A 58 -22.10 16.30 -22.86
CA MET A 58 -22.34 15.93 -24.25
C MET A 58 -23.48 14.91 -24.45
N VAL A 59 -24.00 14.34 -23.37
CA VAL A 59 -25.08 13.37 -23.42
C VAL A 59 -26.40 14.11 -23.61
N PRO A 60 -27.23 13.74 -24.62
CA PRO A 60 -28.58 14.27 -24.76
C PRO A 60 -29.33 14.16 -23.43
N VAL A 61 -30.13 15.18 -23.08
CA VAL A 61 -30.78 15.29 -21.77
C VAL A 61 -31.52 14.00 -21.37
N GLU A 62 -32.11 13.33 -22.35
CA GLU A 62 -32.82 12.05 -22.24
C GLU A 62 -31.96 10.83 -21.83
N TYR A 63 -30.63 10.87 -21.98
CA TYR A 63 -29.71 9.81 -21.58
C TYR A 63 -28.80 10.22 -20.41
N LYS A 64 -28.95 11.43 -19.87
CA LYS A 64 -28.07 11.95 -18.81
C LYS A 64 -28.13 11.09 -17.55
N GLU A 65 -29.31 10.67 -17.10
CA GLU A 65 -29.42 9.76 -15.94
C GLU A 65 -28.68 8.44 -16.18
N THR A 66 -28.88 7.81 -17.33
CA THR A 66 -28.25 6.54 -17.68
C THR A 66 -26.73 6.65 -17.80
N VAL A 67 -26.21 7.77 -18.31
CA VAL A 67 -24.76 8.00 -18.39
C VAL A 67 -24.18 8.39 -17.03
N THR A 68 -24.92 9.10 -16.19
CA THR A 68 -24.56 9.35 -14.79
C THR A 68 -24.40 8.04 -14.02
N GLU A 69 -25.33 7.08 -14.17
CA GLU A 69 -25.20 5.74 -13.56
C GLU A 69 -23.95 4.98 -14.05
N VAL A 70 -23.63 5.09 -15.34
CA VAL A 70 -22.41 4.50 -15.89
C VAL A 70 -21.16 5.19 -15.33
N ILE A 71 -21.19 6.50 -15.13
CA ILE A 71 -20.08 7.26 -14.54
C ILE A 71 -19.93 6.95 -13.04
N GLU A 72 -21.02 6.74 -12.31
CA GLU A 72 -20.98 6.25 -10.92
C GLU A 72 -20.38 4.84 -10.83
N GLN A 73 -20.68 3.97 -11.79
CA GLN A 73 -20.03 2.66 -11.89
C GLN A 73 -18.54 2.77 -12.24
N ILE A 74 -18.17 3.69 -13.14
CA ILE A 74 -16.76 3.95 -13.51
C ILE A 74 -15.97 4.46 -12.32
N THR A 75 -16.52 5.42 -11.58
CA THR A 75 -15.89 6.00 -10.39
C THR A 75 -15.83 5.00 -9.25
N SER A 76 -16.72 4.02 -9.20
CA SER A 76 -16.68 2.92 -8.22
C SER A 76 -15.83 1.72 -8.65
N ASP A 77 -15.31 1.70 -9.88
CA ASP A 77 -14.52 0.57 -10.39
C ASP A 77 -13.11 0.52 -9.73
N PRO A 78 -12.65 -0.68 -9.29
CA PRO A 78 -11.36 -0.83 -8.62
C PRO A 78 -10.14 -0.36 -9.45
N LYS A 79 -10.19 -0.45 -10.78
CA LYS A 79 -9.08 0.01 -11.64
C LYS A 79 -9.07 1.52 -11.74
N THR A 80 -10.24 2.16 -11.88
CA THR A 80 -10.35 3.62 -11.87
C THR A 80 -9.89 4.18 -10.52
N GLN A 81 -10.35 3.59 -9.42
CA GLN A 81 -9.91 3.94 -8.06
C GLN A 81 -8.40 3.81 -7.87
N LYS A 82 -7.78 2.78 -8.46
CA LYS A 82 -6.33 2.61 -8.43
C LYS A 82 -5.59 3.74 -9.16
N VAL A 83 -6.08 4.15 -10.34
CA VAL A 83 -5.51 5.27 -11.10
C VAL A 83 -5.63 6.58 -10.31
N ILE A 84 -6.83 6.88 -9.78
CA ILE A 84 -7.09 8.05 -8.95
C ILE A 84 -6.15 8.07 -7.73
N ASN A 85 -6.06 6.95 -7.00
CA ASN A 85 -5.20 6.85 -5.81
C ASN A 85 -3.71 7.04 -6.15
N ASN A 86 -3.24 6.51 -7.30
CA ASN A 86 -1.87 6.72 -7.76
C ASN A 86 -1.59 8.21 -8.04
N GLN A 87 -2.53 8.91 -8.69
CA GLN A 87 -2.40 10.33 -8.99
C GLN A 87 -2.44 11.19 -7.73
N VAL A 88 -3.39 10.93 -6.83
CA VAL A 88 -3.49 11.58 -5.51
C VAL A 88 -2.20 11.39 -4.72
N ASN A 89 -1.66 10.17 -4.67
CA ASN A 89 -0.39 9.88 -4.00
C ASN A 89 0.79 10.64 -4.65
N THR A 90 0.78 10.80 -5.97
CA THR A 90 1.80 11.57 -6.69
C THR A 90 1.72 13.07 -6.34
N VAL A 91 0.51 13.64 -6.32
CA VAL A 91 0.29 15.04 -5.91
C VAL A 91 0.74 15.26 -4.47
N ILE A 92 0.35 14.38 -3.56
CA ILE A 92 0.74 14.45 -2.14
C ILE A 92 2.27 14.33 -2.00
N ASN A 93 2.91 13.46 -2.77
CA ASN A 93 4.37 13.34 -2.82
C ASN A 93 5.06 14.64 -3.27
N ASP A 94 4.51 15.27 -4.31
CA ASP A 94 5.03 16.51 -4.88
C ASP A 94 4.86 17.70 -3.94
N ILE A 95 3.71 17.82 -3.28
CA ILE A 95 3.46 18.80 -2.20
C ILE A 95 4.51 18.68 -1.10
N ALA A 96 4.84 17.46 -0.69
CA ALA A 96 5.79 17.20 0.38
C ALA A 96 7.22 17.65 0.02
N LYS A 97 7.61 17.39 -1.22
CA LYS A 97 8.95 17.68 -1.74
C LYS A 97 9.08 19.12 -2.26
N GLY A 98 7.98 19.85 -2.41
CA GLY A 98 7.95 21.12 -3.11
C GLY A 98 8.36 20.99 -4.58
N THR A 99 8.11 19.81 -5.17
CA THR A 99 8.44 19.49 -6.56
C THR A 99 7.18 19.44 -7.39
N MET A 100 7.36 19.48 -8.71
CA MET A 100 6.33 19.13 -9.66
C MET A 100 6.92 18.10 -10.61
N THR A 101 6.55 16.84 -10.43
CA THR A 101 7.02 15.70 -11.23
C THR A 101 5.98 15.22 -12.24
N VAL A 102 4.96 16.04 -12.51
CA VAL A 102 3.90 15.76 -13.50
C VAL A 102 4.49 15.28 -14.81
N ASP A 103 4.20 14.02 -15.13
CA ASP A 103 4.34 13.48 -16.47
C ASP A 103 2.98 13.61 -17.18
N GLU A 104 2.83 14.71 -17.89
CA GLU A 104 1.60 15.06 -18.62
C GLU A 104 1.22 13.97 -19.63
N ALA A 105 2.21 13.39 -20.31
CA ALA A 105 2.00 12.33 -21.28
C ALA A 105 1.50 11.04 -20.60
N TYR A 106 2.05 10.71 -19.42
CA TYR A 106 1.57 9.58 -18.63
C TYR A 106 0.13 9.76 -18.15
N MET A 107 -0.21 10.95 -17.62
CA MET A 107 -1.57 11.24 -17.14
C MET A 107 -2.60 11.21 -18.28
N GLN A 108 -2.26 11.80 -19.43
CA GLN A 108 -3.11 11.73 -20.63
C GLN A 108 -3.28 10.28 -21.12
N ALA A 109 -2.24 9.45 -21.04
CA ALA A 109 -2.32 8.04 -21.42
C ALA A 109 -3.18 7.20 -20.47
N GLU A 110 -3.12 7.44 -19.15
CA GLU A 110 -4.01 6.77 -18.19
C GLU A 110 -5.48 7.15 -18.40
N LEU A 111 -5.76 8.44 -18.65
CA LEU A 111 -7.11 8.90 -18.99
C LEU A 111 -7.59 8.28 -20.30
N ALA A 112 -6.75 8.24 -21.34
CA ALA A 112 -7.05 7.56 -22.61
C ALA A 112 -7.36 6.06 -22.43
N GLY A 113 -6.67 5.37 -21.52
CA GLY A 113 -6.93 3.97 -21.20
C GLY A 113 -8.30 3.74 -20.54
N LEU A 114 -8.74 4.66 -19.67
CA LEU A 114 -10.07 4.60 -19.06
C LEU A 114 -11.16 4.84 -20.12
N ILE A 115 -10.95 5.79 -21.03
CA ILE A 115 -11.85 6.06 -22.16
C ILE A 115 -12.09 4.80 -22.99
N ASP A 116 -11.01 4.11 -23.34
CA ASP A 116 -11.07 2.88 -24.12
C ASP A 116 -11.82 1.75 -23.41
N THR A 117 -11.71 1.70 -22.08
CA THR A 117 -12.37 0.69 -21.25
C THR A 117 -13.88 0.90 -21.18
N TYR A 118 -14.34 2.16 -21.09
CA TYR A 118 -15.73 2.47 -20.77
C TYR A 118 -16.58 2.99 -21.93
N ALA A 119 -15.96 3.41 -23.05
CA ALA A 119 -16.69 3.79 -24.26
C ALA A 119 -17.74 2.75 -24.72
N PRO A 120 -17.51 1.41 -24.63
CA PRO A 120 -18.53 0.43 -24.97
C PRO A 120 -19.76 0.43 -24.04
N ALA A 121 -19.57 0.74 -22.75
CA ALA A 121 -20.65 0.79 -21.77
C ALA A 121 -21.57 1.99 -22.01
N ILE A 122 -20.98 3.15 -22.33
CA ILE A 122 -21.69 4.38 -22.69
C ILE A 122 -22.43 4.23 -24.03
N GLU A 123 -21.78 3.60 -25.03
CA GLU A 123 -22.43 3.28 -26.31
C GLU A 123 -23.65 2.38 -26.13
N LYS A 124 -23.55 1.38 -25.24
CA LYS A 124 -24.67 0.51 -24.90
C LYS A 124 -25.78 1.26 -24.17
N ALA A 125 -25.43 2.12 -23.21
CA ALA A 125 -26.38 2.90 -22.40
C ALA A 125 -27.18 3.92 -23.23
N THR A 126 -26.56 4.49 -24.26
CA THR A 126 -27.21 5.42 -25.20
C THR A 126 -27.93 4.71 -26.35
N ASN A 127 -28.07 3.38 -26.30
CA ASN A 127 -28.63 2.56 -27.36
C ASN A 127 -27.99 2.82 -28.74
N LYS A 128 -26.66 3.00 -28.76
CA LYS A 128 -25.83 3.35 -29.93
C LYS A 128 -26.10 4.72 -30.55
N THR A 129 -26.86 5.59 -29.88
CA THR A 129 -27.04 6.98 -30.31
C THR A 129 -25.73 7.74 -30.27
N ILE A 130 -24.86 7.42 -29.30
CA ILE A 130 -23.47 7.86 -29.27
C ILE A 130 -22.58 6.62 -29.45
N THR A 131 -21.76 6.60 -30.50
CA THR A 131 -20.86 5.48 -30.75
C THR A 131 -19.59 5.57 -29.92
N LYS A 132 -18.96 4.43 -29.66
CA LYS A 132 -17.67 4.37 -28.94
C LYS A 132 -16.57 5.18 -29.66
N GLU A 133 -16.59 5.29 -30.98
CA GLU A 133 -15.66 6.10 -31.76
C GLU A 133 -15.87 7.59 -31.54
N VAL A 134 -17.12 8.05 -31.44
CA VAL A 134 -17.45 9.44 -31.11
C VAL A 134 -16.99 9.77 -29.69
N ILE A 135 -17.23 8.85 -28.75
CA ILE A 135 -16.75 8.97 -27.35
C ILE A 135 -15.22 9.07 -27.31
N LYS A 136 -14.51 8.14 -27.94
CA LYS A 136 -13.04 8.13 -27.98
C LYS A 136 -12.46 9.40 -28.58
N THR A 137 -12.97 9.82 -29.73
CA THR A 137 -12.46 11.00 -30.46
C THR A 137 -12.65 12.27 -29.65
N ARG A 138 -13.87 12.52 -29.15
CA ARG A 138 -14.15 13.72 -28.35
C ARG A 138 -13.44 13.72 -27.02
N MET A 139 -13.35 12.57 -26.36
CA MET A 139 -12.62 12.49 -25.10
C MET A 139 -11.11 12.65 -25.31
N GLN A 140 -10.54 12.18 -26.41
CA GLN A 140 -9.15 12.47 -26.75
C GLN A 140 -8.92 13.97 -27.00
N GLU A 141 -9.82 14.65 -27.71
CA GLU A 141 -9.75 16.11 -27.90
C GLU A 141 -9.83 16.87 -26.57
N VAL A 142 -10.70 16.43 -25.66
CA VAL A 142 -10.80 17.00 -24.32
C VAL A 142 -9.52 16.74 -23.51
N VAL A 143 -9.02 15.50 -23.48
CA VAL A 143 -7.80 15.14 -22.73
C VAL A 143 -6.56 15.86 -23.26
N THR A 144 -6.47 16.07 -24.58
CA THR A 144 -5.35 16.81 -25.20
C THR A 144 -5.50 18.33 -25.13
N GLY A 145 -6.74 18.85 -25.02
CA GLY A 145 -7.02 20.27 -24.80
C GLY A 145 -7.06 20.69 -23.33
N TYR A 146 -7.06 19.73 -22.41
CA TYR A 146 -7.07 19.96 -20.97
C TYR A 146 -5.65 20.27 -20.49
N ASP A 147 -5.43 21.48 -19.99
CA ASP A 147 -4.16 21.90 -19.40
C ASP A 147 -3.99 21.24 -18.02
N VAL A 148 -3.63 19.96 -18.05
CA VAL A 148 -3.41 19.11 -16.87
C VAL A 148 -2.41 19.79 -15.94
N LYS A 149 -1.38 20.42 -16.50
CA LYS A 149 -0.31 21.06 -15.74
C LYS A 149 -0.83 22.25 -14.93
N THR A 150 -1.58 23.16 -15.53
CA THR A 150 -2.13 24.32 -14.81
C THR A 150 -3.10 23.90 -13.72
N VAL A 151 -3.95 22.90 -13.97
CA VAL A 151 -4.86 22.37 -12.94
C VAL A 151 -4.06 21.74 -11.80
N TYR A 152 -3.04 20.94 -12.13
CA TYR A 152 -2.17 20.31 -11.15
C TYR A 152 -1.41 21.33 -10.30
N GLU A 153 -0.85 22.37 -10.92
CA GLU A 153 -0.21 23.51 -10.23
C GLU A 153 -1.15 24.18 -9.25
N LYS A 154 -2.39 24.42 -9.68
CA LYS A 154 -3.40 25.07 -8.87
C LYS A 154 -3.75 24.22 -7.65
N VAL A 155 -3.97 22.91 -7.84
CA VAL A 155 -4.29 21.96 -6.76
C VAL A 155 -3.13 21.87 -5.77
N ILE A 156 -1.88 21.70 -6.22
CA ILE A 156 -0.72 21.70 -5.32
C ILE A 156 -0.66 22.98 -4.49
N ASN A 157 -0.76 24.14 -5.15
CA ASN A 157 -0.66 25.44 -4.46
C ASN A 157 -1.81 25.68 -3.47
N GLN A 158 -3.02 25.21 -3.77
CA GLN A 158 -4.17 25.33 -2.89
C GLN A 158 -4.03 24.40 -1.68
N VAL A 159 -3.76 23.10 -1.93
CA VAL A 159 -3.61 22.10 -0.86
C VAL A 159 -2.44 22.47 0.05
N GLN A 160 -1.30 22.85 -0.51
CA GLN A 160 -0.10 23.22 0.28
C GLN A 160 -0.36 24.43 1.19
N LYS A 161 -1.19 25.40 0.77
CA LYS A 161 -1.52 26.59 1.58
C LYS A 161 -2.40 26.29 2.78
N GLN A 162 -3.21 25.26 2.69
CA GLN A 162 -4.18 24.94 3.73
C GLN A 162 -3.69 23.80 4.66
N LEU A 163 -2.67 23.03 4.26
CA LEU A 163 -2.02 22.05 5.12
C LEU A 163 -1.23 22.72 6.26
N THR A 164 -1.43 22.20 7.48
CA THR A 164 -0.65 22.60 8.65
C THR A 164 0.78 22.02 8.61
N PRO A 165 1.76 22.62 9.31
CA PRO A 165 3.11 22.07 9.40
C PRO A 165 3.17 20.64 9.94
N SER A 166 2.24 20.26 10.82
CA SER A 166 2.14 18.89 11.35
C SER A 166 1.70 17.89 10.28
N GLN A 167 0.75 18.27 9.42
CA GLN A 167 0.29 17.44 8.31
C GLN A 167 1.39 17.27 7.25
N ILE A 168 2.13 18.34 6.91
CA ILE A 168 3.29 18.26 6.01
C ILE A 168 4.35 17.29 6.56
N LYS A 169 4.64 17.33 7.87
CA LYS A 169 5.56 16.36 8.51
C LYS A 169 5.07 14.92 8.40
N MET A 170 3.76 14.68 8.50
CA MET A 170 3.17 13.35 8.38
C MET A 170 3.28 12.81 6.94
N ILE A 171 3.06 13.68 5.95
CA ILE A 171 3.27 13.35 4.53
C ILE A 171 4.75 13.03 4.27
N ASN A 172 5.68 13.87 4.73
CA ASN A 172 7.11 13.62 4.56
C ASN A 172 7.55 12.30 5.18
N LEU A 173 7.06 11.98 6.39
CA LEU A 173 7.33 10.70 7.02
C LEU A 173 6.78 9.52 6.21
N ALA A 174 5.56 9.65 5.67
CA ALA A 174 4.96 8.63 4.82
C ALA A 174 5.81 8.37 3.56
N ASN A 175 6.32 9.44 2.96
CA ASN A 175 7.17 9.37 1.77
C ASN A 175 8.54 8.77 2.07
N ASP A 176 9.14 9.12 3.20
CA ASP A 176 10.40 8.51 3.65
C ASP A 176 10.24 7.01 3.86
N VAL A 177 9.12 6.58 4.46
CA VAL A 177 8.77 5.16 4.61
C VAL A 177 8.56 4.50 3.24
N GLN A 178 7.93 5.15 2.27
CA GLN A 178 7.77 4.59 0.91
C GLN A 178 9.11 4.44 0.18
N ASN A 179 9.91 5.51 0.15
CA ASN A 179 11.16 5.58 -0.59
C ASN A 179 12.22 4.64 -0.01
N ALA A 180 12.42 4.66 1.30
CA ALA A 180 13.40 3.81 1.96
C ALA A 180 12.86 2.41 2.25
N GLY A 181 11.57 2.30 2.58
CA GLY A 181 10.97 1.06 3.07
C GLY A 181 10.94 -0.05 2.05
N THR A 182 10.76 0.24 0.76
CA THR A 182 10.75 -0.79 -0.30
C THR A 182 12.10 -1.51 -0.40
N THR A 183 13.18 -0.72 -0.39
CA THR A 183 14.56 -1.25 -0.39
C THR A 183 14.84 -2.04 0.88
N TRP A 184 14.55 -1.47 2.06
CA TRP A 184 14.81 -2.14 3.33
C TRP A 184 13.96 -3.38 3.57
N LYS A 185 12.70 -3.40 3.09
CA LYS A 185 11.85 -4.59 3.08
C LYS A 185 12.52 -5.70 2.28
N THR A 186 13.03 -5.40 1.09
CA THR A 186 13.73 -6.39 0.25
C THR A 186 15.01 -6.89 0.90
N VAL A 187 15.85 -5.99 1.41
CA VAL A 187 17.11 -6.34 2.11
C VAL A 187 16.82 -7.22 3.33
N SER A 188 15.81 -6.87 4.13
CA SER A 188 15.45 -7.64 5.32
C SER A 188 15.00 -9.07 4.96
N LEU A 189 14.21 -9.24 3.90
CA LEU A 189 13.79 -10.55 3.42
C LEU A 189 14.99 -11.40 2.97
N VAL A 190 15.93 -10.81 2.22
CA VAL A 190 17.15 -11.49 1.74
C VAL A 190 18.04 -11.91 2.91
N VAL A 191 18.30 -11.01 3.86
CA VAL A 191 19.09 -11.31 5.06
C VAL A 191 18.44 -12.41 5.89
N MET A 192 17.12 -12.37 6.05
CA MET A 192 16.35 -13.41 6.73
C MET A 192 16.54 -14.77 6.04
N GLY A 193 16.35 -14.83 4.72
CA GLY A 193 16.48 -16.06 3.93
C GLY A 193 17.87 -16.67 4.01
N ILE A 194 18.92 -15.86 3.81
CA ILE A 194 20.32 -16.31 3.95
C ILE A 194 20.59 -16.83 5.37
N SER A 195 20.08 -16.14 6.39
CA SER A 195 20.29 -16.53 7.79
C SER A 195 19.58 -17.85 8.14
N VAL A 196 18.38 -18.09 7.61
CA VAL A 196 17.67 -19.37 7.74
C VAL A 196 18.45 -20.49 7.06
N LEU A 197 18.90 -20.29 5.81
CA LEU A 197 19.69 -21.27 5.08
C LEU A 197 21.01 -21.60 5.78
N ALA A 198 21.72 -20.59 6.29
CA ALA A 198 22.92 -20.77 7.09
C ALA A 198 22.64 -21.57 8.37
N LEU A 199 21.54 -21.27 9.06
CA LEU A 199 21.14 -21.97 10.28
C LEU A 199 20.82 -23.45 10.01
N ILE A 200 20.18 -23.78 8.88
CA ILE A 200 19.94 -25.16 8.43
C ILE A 200 21.26 -25.85 8.05
N GLY A 201 22.06 -25.23 7.18
CA GLY A 201 23.31 -25.81 6.67
C GLY A 201 24.36 -26.06 7.75
N PHE A 202 24.36 -25.26 8.82
CA PHE A 202 25.24 -25.47 9.97
C PHE A 202 24.73 -26.49 10.99
N ASN A 203 23.49 -26.95 10.87
CA ASN A 203 22.83 -27.85 11.82
C ASN A 203 22.14 -29.01 11.07
N LEU A 204 22.87 -29.69 10.17
CA LEU A 204 22.37 -30.72 9.24
C LEU A 204 21.62 -31.91 9.87
N LYS A 205 21.83 -32.22 11.16
CA LYS A 205 21.14 -33.31 11.88
C LYS A 205 19.75 -32.90 12.42
N PHE A 206 18.98 -32.09 11.69
CA PHE A 206 17.69 -31.53 12.13
C PHE A 206 17.71 -30.72 13.43
N ASP A 207 18.89 -30.46 14.00
CA ASP A 207 19.10 -29.62 15.20
C ASP A 207 18.56 -28.19 15.02
N TRP A 208 18.44 -27.72 13.77
CA TRP A 208 17.86 -26.42 13.44
C TRP A 208 16.39 -26.29 13.85
N ILE A 209 15.62 -27.38 13.86
CA ILE A 209 14.20 -27.38 14.27
C ILE A 209 14.08 -26.94 15.74
N LYS A 210 14.96 -27.43 16.61
CA LYS A 210 15.00 -27.05 18.03
C LYS A 210 15.37 -25.58 18.23
N LYS A 211 15.97 -24.92 17.22
CA LYS A 211 16.33 -23.49 17.26
C LYS A 211 15.22 -22.59 16.73
N LEU A 212 14.29 -23.11 15.92
CA LEU A 212 13.15 -22.34 15.44
C LEU A 212 12.15 -22.00 16.55
N LEU A 213 11.96 -22.88 17.54
CA LEU A 213 11.06 -22.62 18.66
C LEU A 213 11.38 -21.31 19.42
N PRO A 214 12.60 -21.10 19.96
CA PRO A 214 12.91 -19.84 20.64
C PRO A 214 12.85 -18.63 19.71
N ILE A 215 13.23 -18.77 18.43
CA ILE A 215 13.09 -17.69 17.43
C ILE A 215 11.62 -17.30 17.26
N ALA A 216 10.72 -18.27 17.10
CA ALA A 216 9.29 -18.03 16.91
C ALA A 216 8.66 -17.37 18.15
N ILE A 217 9.02 -17.81 19.36
CA ILE A 217 8.54 -17.21 20.61
C ILE A 217 9.01 -15.76 20.75
N ILE A 218 10.31 -15.50 20.52
CA ILE A 218 10.87 -14.16 20.57
C ILE A 218 10.17 -13.24 19.56
N LEU A 219 10.04 -13.71 18.31
CA LEU A 219 9.34 -12.96 17.27
C LEU A 219 7.88 -12.70 17.62
N PHE A 220 7.19 -13.66 18.23
CA PHE A 220 5.80 -13.47 18.64
C PHE A 220 5.68 -12.32 19.64
N VAL A 221 6.52 -12.32 20.67
CA VAL A 221 6.52 -11.27 21.71
C VAL A 221 6.83 -9.91 21.09
N PHE A 222 7.89 -9.80 20.29
CA PHE A 222 8.26 -8.52 19.67
C PHE A 222 7.25 -8.06 18.61
N THR A 223 6.59 -8.97 17.89
CA THR A 223 5.51 -8.64 16.95
C THR A 223 4.29 -8.10 17.68
N PHE A 224 3.93 -8.70 18.82
CA PHE A 224 2.86 -8.20 19.68
C PHE A 224 3.18 -6.81 20.23
N ILE A 225 4.39 -6.60 20.75
CA ILE A 225 4.84 -5.28 21.23
C ILE A 225 4.82 -4.27 20.08
N SER A 226 5.32 -4.64 18.90
CA SER A 226 5.32 -3.78 17.72
C SER A 226 3.90 -3.33 17.34
N LYS A 227 2.92 -4.25 17.34
CA LYS A 227 1.52 -3.93 17.08
C LYS A 227 0.98 -2.85 18.04
N VAL A 228 1.31 -2.95 19.33
CA VAL A 228 0.91 -1.98 20.35
C VAL A 228 1.60 -0.63 20.13
N LEU A 229 2.92 -0.64 19.93
CA LEU A 229 3.72 0.58 19.74
C LEU A 229 3.31 1.34 18.48
N VAL A 230 3.11 0.64 17.36
CA VAL A 230 2.74 1.26 16.09
C VAL A 230 1.37 1.92 16.19
N ARG A 231 0.39 1.30 16.87
CA ARG A 231 -0.89 1.94 17.15
C ARG A 231 -0.72 3.25 17.95
N ILE A 232 0.13 3.25 18.98
CA ILE A 232 0.40 4.45 19.78
C ILE A 232 1.04 5.54 18.91
N VAL A 233 2.03 5.18 18.10
CA VAL A 233 2.73 6.11 17.19
C VAL A 233 1.73 6.75 16.24
N ILE A 234 0.93 5.95 15.52
CA ILE A 234 -0.06 6.44 14.56
C ILE A 234 -1.06 7.38 15.24
N ASN A 235 -1.65 6.98 16.37
CA ASN A 235 -2.62 7.81 17.08
C ASN A 235 -2.01 9.15 17.54
N THR A 236 -0.75 9.13 17.98
CA THR A 236 -0.03 10.33 18.39
C THR A 236 0.20 11.28 17.22
N PHE A 237 0.61 10.74 16.05
CA PHE A 237 0.80 11.54 14.85
C PHE A 237 -0.52 12.10 14.31
N ALA A 238 -1.57 11.28 14.27
CA ALA A 238 -2.92 11.72 13.87
C ALA A 238 -3.44 12.85 14.76
N SER A 239 -3.35 12.69 16.09
CA SER A 239 -3.76 13.72 17.04
C SER A 239 -2.98 15.02 16.88
N LYS A 240 -1.66 14.94 16.67
CA LYS A 240 -0.81 16.14 16.40
C LYS A 240 -1.11 16.81 15.07
N ALA A 241 -1.63 16.06 14.09
CA ALA A 241 -2.05 16.56 12.79
C ALA A 241 -3.49 17.10 12.81
N GLY A 242 -4.19 17.06 13.95
CA GLY A 242 -5.60 17.45 14.05
C GLY A 242 -6.55 16.48 13.36
N LEU A 243 -6.09 15.26 13.08
CA LEU A 243 -6.91 14.20 12.48
C LEU A 243 -7.59 13.40 13.59
N ASP A 244 -8.86 13.05 13.37
CA ASP A 244 -9.56 12.12 14.25
C ASP A 244 -9.00 10.71 14.03
N ALA A 245 -8.30 10.18 15.01
CA ALA A 245 -7.72 8.84 14.91
C ALA A 245 -8.79 7.73 14.73
N SER A 246 -10.05 8.02 15.04
CA SER A 246 -11.17 7.09 14.84
C SER A 246 -11.62 6.98 13.38
N THR A 247 -11.33 7.98 12.54
CA THR A 247 -11.63 7.94 11.09
C THR A 247 -10.56 7.21 10.29
N LEU A 248 -9.37 7.00 10.88
CA LEU A 248 -8.30 6.22 10.27
C LEU A 248 -8.63 4.72 10.32
N ASN A 249 -9.23 4.21 9.24
CA ASN A 249 -9.56 2.78 9.09
C ASN A 249 -8.30 1.92 8.83
N ILE A 250 -7.46 1.78 9.84
CA ILE A 250 -6.18 1.05 9.74
C ILE A 250 -6.36 -0.40 10.19
N SER A 251 -6.18 -1.32 9.25
CA SER A 251 -6.27 -2.75 9.50
C SER A 251 -4.98 -3.31 10.10
N TYR A 252 -5.04 -3.78 11.35
CA TYR A 252 -3.91 -4.47 12.02
C TYR A 252 -3.95 -6.00 11.81
N SER A 253 -4.67 -6.47 10.79
CA SER A 253 -4.83 -7.91 10.51
C SER A 253 -3.49 -8.56 10.14
N PHE A 254 -2.59 -7.83 9.46
CA PHE A 254 -1.27 -8.32 9.08
C PHE A 254 -0.45 -8.81 10.30
N TYR A 255 -0.33 -8.00 11.36
CA TYR A 255 0.33 -8.44 12.61
C TYR A 255 -0.32 -9.68 13.21
N SER A 256 -1.64 -9.77 13.14
CA SER A 256 -2.41 -10.89 13.70
C SER A 256 -2.15 -12.18 12.91
N ASN A 257 -2.12 -12.10 11.58
CA ASN A 257 -1.77 -13.22 10.69
C ASN A 257 -0.33 -13.69 10.92
N VAL A 258 0.62 -12.76 11.08
CA VAL A 258 2.01 -13.09 11.41
C VAL A 258 2.10 -13.80 12.76
N MET A 259 1.40 -13.31 13.79
CA MET A 259 1.37 -13.98 15.11
C MET A 259 0.81 -15.39 15.02
N ILE A 260 -0.26 -15.61 14.26
CA ILE A 260 -0.82 -16.96 14.02
C ILE A 260 0.22 -17.86 13.33
N ALA A 261 0.90 -17.36 12.28
CA ALA A 261 1.94 -18.11 11.59
C ALA A 261 3.10 -18.49 12.53
N LEU A 262 3.50 -17.60 13.44
CA LEU A 262 4.53 -17.88 14.45
C LEU A 262 4.10 -18.95 15.45
N VAL A 263 2.83 -18.98 15.85
CA VAL A 263 2.28 -20.07 16.68
C VAL A 263 2.34 -21.41 15.94
N VAL A 264 1.97 -21.44 14.66
CA VAL A 264 2.08 -22.64 13.82
C VAL A 264 3.53 -23.13 13.74
N ILE A 265 4.48 -22.22 13.50
CA ILE A 265 5.92 -22.57 13.46
C ILE A 265 6.39 -23.12 14.81
N ALA A 266 5.95 -22.53 15.93
CA ALA A 266 6.30 -23.03 17.26
C ALA A 266 5.77 -24.45 17.50
N VAL A 267 4.51 -24.72 17.15
CA VAL A 267 3.90 -26.07 17.27
C VAL A 267 4.63 -27.08 16.39
N LEU A 268 4.90 -26.74 15.13
CA LEU A 268 5.66 -27.60 14.21
C LEU A 268 7.07 -27.87 14.72
N SER A 269 7.71 -26.88 15.35
CA SER A 269 9.05 -27.05 15.93
C SER A 269 9.03 -28.01 17.12
N ILE A 270 7.98 -27.99 17.95
CA ILE A 270 7.80 -28.93 19.07
C ILE A 270 7.59 -30.35 18.54
N VAL A 271 6.65 -30.53 17.59
CA VAL A 271 6.36 -31.84 16.98
C VAL A 271 7.60 -32.39 16.27
N GLY A 272 8.27 -31.56 15.47
CA GLY A 272 9.49 -31.94 14.78
C GLY A 272 10.62 -32.34 15.73
N ALA A 273 10.83 -31.60 16.83
CA ALA A 273 11.82 -31.96 17.84
C ALA A 273 11.51 -33.31 18.50
N PHE A 274 10.23 -33.61 18.77
CA PHE A 274 9.80 -34.90 19.31
C PHE A 274 10.04 -36.05 18.31
N LEU A 275 9.72 -35.86 17.04
CA LEU A 275 9.93 -36.86 15.99
C LEU A 275 11.43 -37.17 15.78
N VAL A 276 12.28 -36.15 15.78
CA VAL A 276 13.74 -36.32 15.68
C VAL A 276 14.27 -37.12 16.87
N HIS A 277 13.83 -36.81 18.09
CA HIS A 277 14.24 -37.54 19.28
C HIS A 277 13.87 -39.03 19.20
N LYS A 278 12.64 -39.33 18.79
CA LYS A 278 12.14 -40.70 18.61
C LYS A 278 12.84 -41.46 17.48
N TYR A 279 13.26 -40.75 16.42
CA TYR A 279 14.00 -41.34 15.31
C TYR A 279 15.43 -41.72 15.74
N ASP A 280 16.10 -40.85 16.49
CA ASP A 280 17.44 -41.12 17.03
C ASP A 280 17.40 -42.34 17.97
N GLU A 281 16.40 -42.46 18.86
CA GLU A 281 16.26 -43.62 19.75
C GLU A 281 16.10 -44.96 19.01
N ARG A 282 15.45 -44.96 17.82
CA ARG A 282 15.27 -46.17 17.01
C ARG A 282 16.52 -46.61 16.24
N MET A 283 17.51 -45.75 16.05
CA MET A 283 18.77 -46.11 15.39
C MET A 283 19.79 -46.75 16.35
N TYR A 284 19.55 -46.71 17.66
CA TYR A 284 20.41 -47.31 18.69
C TYR A 284 19.86 -48.62 19.27
N LEU A 285 18.77 -49.15 18.70
CA LEU A 285 18.18 -50.48 18.97
C LEU A 285 18.39 -51.39 17.75
#